data_AF-A0A6M1LG53-F1
#
_entry.id   AF-A0A6M1LG53-F1
#
_cell.length_a   1.000
_cell.length_b   1.000
_cell.length_c   1.000
_cell.angle_alpha   90.00
_cell.angle_beta   90.00
_cell.angle_gamma   90.00
#
_symmetry.space_group_name_H-M   'P 1'
#
loop_
_entity.id
_entity.type
_entity.pdbx_description
1 polymer ?
#
loop_
_entity_poly.entity_id
_entity_poly.type
_entity_poly.pdbx_seq_one_letter_code
_entity_poly.pdbx_strand_id
1 'polypeptide(L)'
;MAVARRRDGAWQAEAPRPVGDTAALLPSLLAAGDPVALGLDLPLGVPRDWAASRPESGFREFLSGLGATPDFFTVSATLDTVGPARPFYPARGVKGMTRAAHAAALGLGSAQSLSRWCDRATALRPAGAPVFWTLGANQSGKAAIAAWRDWLVPALAEGAPIALWPFDGPLHALLAPGRAVLAEVYPAEALRQLGLVMRGSKRAEAPRRALAEPLAAAMARLGVTPSPALAAMMRDGFGADAAGEDRLDCVLGLLAMIAVLDGRQPDHVPDDPWIRRWEGWVLGQAEMPR
;
A
#
# COMPACT_ATOMS: atom_id res chain seq x y z
N MET A 1 2.02 9.76 -7.65
CA MET A 1 1.80 10.29 -6.29
C MET A 1 0.89 11.52 -6.34
N ALA A 2 -0.21 11.49 -5.59
CA ALA A 2 -1.03 12.66 -5.28
C ALA A 2 -0.62 13.23 -3.91
N VAL A 3 -0.74 14.55 -3.73
CA VAL A 3 -0.38 15.22 -2.48
C VAL A 3 -1.50 16.17 -2.09
N ALA A 4 -1.83 16.23 -0.80
CA ALA A 4 -2.61 17.31 -0.23
C ALA A 4 -1.85 18.01 0.89
N ARG A 5 -2.08 19.30 1.05
CA ARG A 5 -1.58 20.09 2.19
C ARG A 5 -2.74 20.70 2.94
N ARG A 6 -2.67 20.69 4.26
CA ARG A 6 -3.66 21.35 5.11
C ARG A 6 -3.24 22.80 5.34
N ARG A 7 -4.13 23.74 5.01
CA ARG A 7 -3.96 25.19 5.24
C ARG A 7 -5.27 25.75 5.75
N ASP A 8 -5.22 26.55 6.81
CA ASP A 8 -6.40 27.20 7.41
C ASP A 8 -7.56 26.22 7.70
N GLY A 9 -7.22 25.00 8.14
CA GLY A 9 -8.17 23.95 8.48
C GLY A 9 -8.73 23.14 7.28
N ALA A 10 -8.40 23.52 6.04
CA ALA A 10 -8.86 22.86 4.81
C ALA A 10 -7.73 22.16 4.06
N TRP A 11 -8.04 21.10 3.32
CA TRP A 11 -7.07 20.38 2.48
C TRP A 11 -7.07 20.93 1.06
N GLN A 12 -5.88 21.16 0.50
CA GLN A 12 -5.68 21.48 -0.91
C GLN A 12 -4.97 20.32 -1.58
N ALA A 13 -5.62 19.66 -2.54
CA ALA A 13 -5.09 18.47 -3.21
C ALA A 13 -4.63 18.79 -4.63
N GLU A 14 -3.43 18.32 -4.98
CA GLU A 14 -2.82 18.52 -6.29
C GLU A 14 -3.00 17.31 -7.22
N ALA A 15 -2.92 17.58 -8.52
CA ALA A 15 -2.95 16.53 -9.53
C ALA A 15 -1.80 15.52 -9.32
N PRO A 16 -2.05 14.20 -9.46
CA PRO A 16 -1.01 13.20 -9.37
C PRO A 16 0.14 13.46 -10.34
N ARG A 17 1.38 13.32 -9.83
CA ARG A 17 2.62 13.39 -10.62
C ARG A 17 3.46 12.12 -10.43
N PRO A 18 4.34 11.76 -11.39
CA PRO A 18 5.35 10.74 -11.16
C PRO A 18 6.19 11.03 -9.91
N VAL A 19 6.60 9.98 -9.20
CA VAL A 19 7.44 10.10 -7.99
C VAL A 19 8.82 10.63 -8.35
N GLY A 20 9.39 10.20 -9.48
CA GLY A 20 10.76 10.52 -9.86
C GLY A 20 11.76 9.67 -9.09
N ASP A 21 12.90 10.26 -8.73
CA ASP A 21 13.93 9.64 -7.91
C ASP A 21 13.43 9.38 -6.47
N THR A 22 13.46 8.13 -6.04
CA THR A 22 13.02 7.71 -4.70
C THR A 22 13.94 8.21 -3.59
N ALA A 23 15.23 8.43 -3.87
CA ALA A 23 16.16 9.01 -2.91
C ALA A 23 15.80 10.47 -2.56
N ALA A 24 15.31 11.23 -3.55
CA ALA A 24 14.87 12.62 -3.37
C ALA A 24 13.44 12.74 -2.81
N LEU A 25 12.64 11.66 -2.82
CA LEU A 25 11.24 11.70 -2.44
C LEU A 25 11.05 12.19 -0.99
N LEU A 26 11.67 11.51 -0.03
CA LEU A 26 11.48 11.82 1.38
C LEU A 26 12.00 13.22 1.75
N PRO A 27 13.24 13.63 1.37
CA PRO A 27 13.70 15.00 1.57
C PRO A 27 12.72 16.04 1.01
N SER A 28 12.17 15.81 -0.18
CA SER A 28 11.23 16.76 -0.80
C SER A 28 9.90 16.90 -0.04
N LEU A 29 9.40 15.81 0.57
CA LEU A 29 8.18 15.83 1.35
C LEU A 29 8.39 16.52 2.70
N LEU A 30 9.54 16.29 3.32
CA LEU A 30 9.88 16.82 4.65
C LEU A 30 10.43 18.26 4.63
N ALA A 31 10.78 18.80 3.46
CA ALA A 31 11.39 20.13 3.32
C ALA A 31 10.60 21.27 3.99
N ALA A 32 9.27 21.14 4.08
CA ALA A 32 8.42 22.13 4.73
C ALA A 32 8.42 22.05 6.26
N GLY A 33 8.99 21.00 6.84
CA GLY A 33 8.98 20.74 8.29
C GLY A 33 7.64 20.22 8.84
N ASP A 34 6.58 20.18 8.03
CA ASP A 34 5.28 19.63 8.42
C ASP A 34 5.35 18.12 8.72
N PRO A 35 4.49 17.58 9.60
CA PRO A 35 4.26 16.14 9.68
C PRO A 35 3.77 15.59 8.35
N VAL A 36 4.34 14.48 7.89
CA VAL A 36 3.94 13.82 6.65
C VAL A 36 3.29 12.48 6.95
N ALA A 37 2.08 12.25 6.44
CA ALA A 37 1.53 10.92 6.28
C ALA A 37 1.69 10.50 4.82
N LEU A 38 2.17 9.28 4.56
CA LEU A 38 2.39 8.77 3.20
C LEU A 38 1.79 7.37 3.03
N GLY A 39 0.81 7.27 2.14
CA GLY A 39 0.13 6.03 1.81
C GLY A 39 0.82 5.31 0.68
N LEU A 40 1.06 4.01 0.86
CA LEU A 40 1.71 3.15 -0.12
C LEU A 40 0.75 2.07 -0.59
N ASP A 41 0.52 1.96 -1.90
CA ASP A 41 -0.23 0.85 -2.51
C ASP A 41 0.67 -0.37 -2.71
N LEU A 42 1.11 -0.92 -1.58
CA LEU A 42 1.92 -2.12 -1.50
C LEU A 42 1.85 -2.71 -0.08
N PRO A 43 2.11 -4.02 0.06
CA PRO A 43 2.19 -4.65 1.36
C PRO A 43 3.26 -4.02 2.26
N LEU A 44 2.87 -3.60 3.46
CA LEU A 44 3.79 -3.37 4.58
C LEU A 44 3.55 -4.48 5.62
N GLY A 45 4.49 -5.44 5.68
CA GLY A 45 4.38 -6.63 6.51
C GLY A 45 4.46 -7.93 5.70
N VAL A 46 4.49 -9.05 6.41
CA VAL A 46 4.62 -10.41 5.86
C VAL A 46 3.63 -11.37 6.50
N PRO A 47 3.28 -12.50 5.85
CA PRO A 47 2.33 -13.46 6.40
C PRO A 47 2.84 -14.08 7.71
N ARG A 48 1.94 -14.22 8.69
CA ARG A 48 2.23 -14.76 10.02
C ARG A 48 2.97 -16.09 9.98
N ASP A 49 2.46 -17.04 9.19
CA ASP A 49 3.00 -18.41 9.18
C ASP A 49 4.42 -18.47 8.61
N TRP A 50 4.75 -17.56 7.69
CA TRP A 50 6.12 -17.39 7.19
C TRP A 50 7.01 -16.68 8.22
N ALA A 51 6.47 -15.66 8.91
CA ALA A 51 7.18 -14.92 9.95
C ALA A 51 7.46 -15.76 11.20
N ALA A 52 6.67 -16.80 11.49
CA ALA A 52 6.78 -17.59 12.71
C ALA A 52 8.12 -18.31 12.89
N SER A 53 8.84 -18.60 11.80
CA SER A 53 10.16 -19.22 11.84
C SER A 53 11.32 -18.21 11.80
N ARG A 54 11.03 -16.91 11.90
CA ARG A 54 12.02 -15.84 11.80
C ARG A 54 12.63 -15.51 13.17
N PRO A 55 13.95 -15.26 13.27
CA PRO A 55 14.61 -14.86 14.50
C PRO A 55 14.38 -13.38 14.88
N GLU A 56 14.01 -12.53 13.92
CA GLU A 56 13.79 -11.11 14.18
C GLU A 56 12.56 -10.90 15.10
N SER A 57 12.53 -9.81 15.86
CA SER A 57 11.43 -9.54 16.81
C SER A 57 10.15 -9.05 16.12
N GLY A 58 10.26 -8.56 14.88
CA GLY A 58 9.15 -8.02 14.11
C GLY A 58 9.57 -7.55 12.71
N PHE A 59 8.58 -7.14 11.92
CA PHE A 59 8.73 -6.69 10.54
C PHE A 59 9.68 -5.51 10.41
N ARG A 60 9.70 -4.58 11.38
CA ARG A 60 10.59 -3.42 11.31
C ARG A 60 12.07 -3.80 11.42
N GLU A 61 12.42 -4.66 12.36
CA GLU A 61 13.80 -5.19 12.47
C GLU A 61 14.16 -6.01 11.23
N PHE A 62 13.25 -6.88 10.80
CA PHE A 62 13.40 -7.68 9.59
C PHE A 62 13.67 -6.81 8.35
N LEU A 63 12.83 -5.79 8.09
CA LEU A 63 12.96 -4.90 6.95
C LEU A 63 14.32 -4.19 6.96
N SER A 64 14.75 -3.64 8.10
CA SER A 64 16.08 -3.01 8.24
C SER A 64 17.23 -3.98 7.98
N GLY A 65 17.07 -5.26 8.33
CA GLY A 65 18.07 -6.31 8.10
C GLY A 65 18.20 -6.74 6.63
N LEU A 66 17.21 -6.47 5.77
CA LEU A 66 17.20 -6.96 4.39
C LEU A 66 18.32 -6.41 3.51
N GLY A 67 18.96 -5.30 3.92
CA GLY A 67 20.15 -4.77 3.22
C GLY A 67 21.32 -5.76 3.18
N ALA A 68 21.39 -6.68 4.15
CA ALA A 68 22.42 -7.73 4.20
C ALA A 68 22.02 -9.02 3.46
N THR A 69 20.77 -9.11 2.95
CA THR A 69 20.23 -10.33 2.33
C THR A 69 19.61 -10.03 0.96
N PRO A 70 20.42 -9.66 -0.05
CA PRO A 70 19.91 -9.27 -1.37
C PRO A 70 19.11 -10.39 -2.06
N ASP A 71 19.45 -11.65 -1.78
CA ASP A 71 18.75 -12.82 -2.30
C ASP A 71 17.25 -12.83 -1.95
N PHE A 72 16.86 -12.20 -0.84
CA PHE A 72 15.46 -12.09 -0.43
C PHE A 72 14.56 -11.53 -1.53
N PHE A 73 15.06 -10.57 -2.30
CA PHE A 73 14.29 -9.92 -3.38
C PHE A 73 14.34 -10.69 -4.71
N THR A 74 15.08 -11.80 -4.77
CA THR A 74 15.20 -12.60 -5.99
C THR A 74 13.94 -13.41 -6.22
N VAL A 75 13.27 -13.16 -7.35
CA VAL A 75 12.08 -13.91 -7.74
C VAL A 75 12.47 -15.26 -8.34
N SER A 76 11.98 -16.33 -7.73
CA SER A 76 12.25 -17.71 -8.16
C SER A 76 11.52 -18.04 -9.46
N ALA A 77 12.25 -18.66 -10.40
CA ALA A 77 11.70 -19.09 -11.69
C ALA A 77 10.99 -20.46 -11.59
N THR A 78 11.48 -21.32 -10.69
CA THR A 78 10.90 -22.63 -10.36
C THR A 78 10.74 -22.76 -8.85
N LEU A 79 9.95 -23.73 -8.41
CA LEU A 79 9.74 -24.01 -6.98
C LEU A 79 11.02 -24.53 -6.29
N ASP A 80 11.98 -25.09 -7.04
CA ASP A 80 13.22 -25.65 -6.48
C ASP A 80 14.12 -24.61 -5.80
N THR A 81 13.93 -23.34 -6.17
CA THR A 81 14.69 -22.20 -5.63
C THR A 81 13.88 -21.36 -4.65
N VAL A 82 12.62 -21.74 -4.40
CA VAL A 82 11.78 -21.13 -3.39
C VAL A 82 12.24 -21.63 -2.02
N GLY A 83 12.37 -20.69 -1.08
CA GLY A 83 12.63 -20.99 0.31
C GLY A 83 12.48 -19.75 1.18
N PRO A 84 12.66 -19.87 2.51
CA PRO A 84 12.51 -18.72 3.42
C PRO A 84 13.40 -17.53 3.05
N ALA A 85 14.61 -17.76 2.54
CA ALA A 85 15.52 -16.69 2.09
C ALA A 85 15.22 -16.15 0.69
N ARG A 86 14.33 -16.79 -0.09
CA ARG A 86 13.94 -16.41 -1.46
C ARG A 86 12.45 -16.67 -1.69
N PRO A 87 11.56 -15.92 -1.03
CA PRO A 87 10.16 -16.32 -0.95
C PRO A 87 9.34 -15.95 -2.18
N PHE A 88 9.80 -15.00 -3.01
CA PHE A 88 9.02 -14.50 -4.13
C PHE A 88 8.96 -15.49 -5.30
N TYR A 89 7.75 -15.75 -5.78
CA TYR A 89 7.49 -16.62 -6.92
C TYR A 89 6.13 -16.24 -7.52
N PRO A 90 5.92 -16.32 -8.84
CA PRO A 90 6.83 -16.80 -9.88
C PRO A 90 7.50 -15.66 -10.68
N ALA A 91 8.68 -15.92 -11.25
CA ALA A 91 9.31 -14.96 -12.17
C ALA A 91 8.51 -14.75 -13.47
N ARG A 92 7.80 -15.79 -13.93
CA ARG A 92 6.94 -15.75 -15.13
C ARG A 92 5.83 -16.80 -15.03
N GLY A 93 4.78 -16.66 -15.82
CA GLY A 93 3.74 -17.67 -15.91
C GLY A 93 4.28 -18.99 -16.46
N VAL A 94 4.12 -20.08 -15.70
CA VAL A 94 4.43 -21.46 -16.13
C VAL A 94 3.21 -22.36 -15.91
N LYS A 95 3.04 -23.37 -16.77
CA LYS A 95 1.90 -24.29 -16.70
C LYS A 95 1.91 -25.07 -15.38
N GLY A 96 0.74 -25.25 -14.76
CA GLY A 96 0.59 -26.03 -13.52
C GLY A 96 1.01 -25.30 -12.25
N MET A 97 1.41 -24.04 -12.38
CA MET A 97 1.78 -23.19 -11.25
C MET A 97 0.58 -22.88 -10.35
N THR A 98 0.73 -23.12 -9.05
CA THR A 98 -0.32 -22.85 -8.06
C THR A 98 0.24 -22.19 -6.81
N ARG A 99 -0.58 -21.39 -6.13
CA ARG A 99 -0.27 -20.85 -4.80
C ARG A 99 -0.12 -21.95 -3.75
N ALA A 100 -0.79 -23.08 -3.91
CA ALA A 100 -0.65 -24.22 -3.00
C ALA A 100 0.76 -24.84 -3.08
N ALA A 101 1.28 -25.04 -4.30
CA ALA A 101 2.63 -25.54 -4.47
C ALA A 101 3.70 -24.53 -4.00
N HIS A 102 3.46 -23.24 -4.21
CA HIS A 102 4.31 -22.17 -3.67
C HIS A 102 4.34 -22.16 -2.13
N ALA A 103 3.17 -22.24 -1.49
CA ALA A 103 3.07 -22.35 -0.04
C ALA A 103 3.80 -23.58 0.49
N ALA A 104 3.60 -24.74 -0.15
CA ALA A 104 4.30 -25.97 0.22
C ALA A 104 5.83 -25.86 0.10
N ALA A 105 6.33 -25.20 -0.96
CA ALA A 105 7.76 -24.95 -1.13
C ALA A 105 8.36 -24.00 -0.06
N LEU A 106 7.52 -23.17 0.57
CA LEU A 106 7.89 -22.36 1.74
C LEU A 106 7.68 -23.08 3.07
N GLY A 107 7.25 -24.34 3.07
CA GLY A 107 6.93 -25.10 4.28
C GLY A 107 5.64 -24.64 4.97
N LEU A 108 4.74 -23.96 4.25
CA LEU A 108 3.48 -23.44 4.80
C LEU A 108 2.34 -24.44 4.61
N GLY A 109 1.38 -24.43 5.53
CA GLY A 109 0.29 -25.41 5.57
C GLY A 109 -0.72 -25.30 4.43
N SER A 110 -0.90 -24.12 3.83
CA SER A 110 -1.86 -23.92 2.73
C SER A 110 -1.57 -22.69 1.89
N ALA A 111 -2.21 -22.58 0.72
CA ALA A 111 -2.17 -21.38 -0.11
C ALA A 111 -2.62 -20.10 0.63
N GLN A 112 -3.52 -20.23 1.61
CA GLN A 112 -4.00 -19.10 2.42
C GLN A 112 -2.91 -18.57 3.37
N SER A 113 -1.94 -19.42 3.73
CA SER A 113 -0.81 -19.07 4.60
C SER A 113 0.17 -18.10 3.92
N LEU A 114 0.07 -17.92 2.59
CA LEU A 114 0.82 -16.90 1.84
C LEU A 114 0.25 -15.49 2.03
N SER A 115 -0.99 -15.37 2.51
CA SER A 115 -1.67 -14.09 2.70
C SER A 115 -1.56 -13.65 4.15
N ARG A 116 -1.32 -12.36 4.34
CA ARG A 116 -1.56 -11.72 5.64
C ARG A 116 -3.05 -11.71 5.92
N TRP A 117 -3.43 -11.48 7.16
CA TRP A 117 -4.85 -11.43 7.48
C TRP A 117 -5.60 -10.34 6.68
N CYS A 118 -5.08 -9.11 6.59
CA CYS A 118 -5.69 -8.02 5.81
C CYS A 118 -5.85 -8.31 4.31
N ASP A 119 -5.00 -9.18 3.74
CA ASP A 119 -5.05 -9.53 2.33
C ASP A 119 -6.23 -10.47 1.99
N ARG A 120 -6.83 -11.13 2.99
CA ARG A 120 -7.93 -12.08 2.76
C ARG A 120 -9.20 -11.36 2.33
N ALA A 121 -10.12 -12.12 1.74
CA ALA A 121 -11.40 -11.58 1.30
C ALA A 121 -12.22 -11.12 2.52
N THR A 122 -12.90 -9.99 2.39
CA THR A 122 -13.88 -9.52 3.37
C THR A 122 -15.30 -9.78 2.85
N ALA A 123 -16.32 -9.33 3.57
CA ALA A 123 -17.69 -9.35 3.07
C ALA A 123 -17.90 -8.49 1.81
N LEU A 124 -17.09 -7.44 1.64
CA LEU A 124 -17.29 -6.41 0.63
C LEU A 124 -16.18 -6.36 -0.43
N ARG A 125 -15.06 -7.03 -0.22
CA ARG A 125 -13.87 -6.97 -1.07
C ARG A 125 -13.28 -8.36 -1.32
N PRO A 126 -12.89 -8.70 -2.57
CA PRO A 126 -12.16 -9.93 -2.85
C PRO A 126 -10.77 -9.91 -2.20
N ALA A 127 -10.16 -11.09 -2.05
CA ALA A 127 -8.80 -11.20 -1.55
C ALA A 127 -7.79 -10.45 -2.44
N GLY A 128 -6.82 -9.81 -1.81
CA GLY A 128 -5.63 -9.27 -2.47
C GLY A 128 -4.69 -10.38 -2.94
N ALA A 129 -3.64 -10.01 -3.67
CA ALA A 129 -2.58 -10.95 -3.98
C ALA A 129 -1.64 -11.11 -2.76
N PRO A 130 -1.20 -12.35 -2.45
CA PRO A 130 -0.15 -12.58 -1.47
C PRO A 130 1.11 -11.76 -1.76
N VAL A 131 1.78 -11.24 -0.73
CA VAL A 131 3.02 -10.44 -0.89
C VAL A 131 4.13 -11.20 -1.61
N PHE A 132 4.27 -12.51 -1.39
CA PHE A 132 5.29 -13.31 -2.06
C PHE A 132 4.89 -13.75 -3.48
N TRP A 133 3.69 -13.40 -3.94
CA TRP A 133 3.21 -13.75 -5.27
C TRP A 133 3.43 -12.62 -6.28
N THR A 134 4.21 -12.87 -7.33
CA THR A 134 4.69 -11.83 -8.26
C THR A 134 3.98 -11.79 -9.62
N LEU A 135 2.96 -12.62 -9.84
CA LEU A 135 2.25 -12.70 -11.13
C LEU A 135 0.76 -12.37 -11.02
N GLY A 136 0.24 -11.68 -12.03
CA GLY A 136 -1.17 -11.34 -12.15
C GLY A 136 -1.37 -9.82 -12.13
N ALA A 137 -2.64 -9.41 -12.22
CA ALA A 137 -3.00 -7.99 -12.27
C ALA A 137 -2.68 -7.27 -10.95
N ASN A 138 -2.77 -7.98 -9.83
CA ASN A 138 -2.45 -7.47 -8.50
C ASN A 138 -0.95 -7.66 -8.28
N GLN A 139 -0.15 -6.69 -8.69
CA GLN A 139 1.32 -6.73 -8.69
C GLN A 139 1.95 -6.53 -7.29
N SER A 140 1.26 -6.99 -6.22
CA SER A 140 1.62 -6.71 -4.82
C SER A 140 3.06 -7.13 -4.48
N GLY A 141 3.50 -8.32 -4.93
CA GLY A 141 4.88 -8.75 -4.68
C GLY A 141 5.94 -7.97 -5.44
N LYS A 142 5.65 -7.53 -6.67
CA LYS A 142 6.59 -6.67 -7.43
C LYS A 142 6.67 -5.28 -6.82
N ALA A 143 5.54 -4.74 -6.37
CA ALA A 143 5.47 -3.45 -5.68
C ALA A 143 6.24 -3.50 -4.35
N ALA A 144 6.07 -4.58 -3.57
CA ALA A 144 6.84 -4.80 -2.34
C ALA A 144 8.35 -4.88 -2.63
N ILE A 145 8.79 -5.67 -3.62
CA ILE A 145 10.21 -5.73 -4.00
C ILE A 145 10.75 -4.34 -4.35
N ALA A 146 10.10 -3.62 -5.26
CA ALA A 146 10.56 -2.31 -5.71
C ALA A 146 10.65 -1.32 -4.54
N ALA A 147 9.59 -1.18 -3.74
CA ALA A 147 9.60 -0.21 -2.66
C ALA A 147 10.52 -0.60 -1.49
N TRP A 148 10.54 -1.87 -1.09
CA TRP A 148 11.36 -2.30 0.02
C TRP A 148 12.84 -2.22 -0.36
N ARG A 149 13.24 -2.82 -1.49
CA ARG A 149 14.65 -2.88 -1.94
C ARG A 149 15.18 -1.52 -2.37
N ASP A 150 14.42 -0.80 -3.21
CA ASP A 150 14.94 0.39 -3.90
C ASP A 150 14.68 1.69 -3.13
N TRP A 151 14.00 1.63 -1.97
CA TRP A 151 13.68 2.82 -1.20
C TRP A 151 13.69 2.62 0.32
N LEU A 152 12.83 1.75 0.88
CA LEU A 152 12.69 1.67 2.34
C LEU A 152 13.94 1.13 3.03
N VAL A 153 14.54 0.07 2.49
CA VAL A 153 15.77 -0.52 3.06
C VAL A 153 16.93 0.49 3.05
N PRO A 154 17.28 1.14 1.91
CA PRO A 154 18.27 2.21 1.90
C PRO A 154 17.94 3.36 2.86
N ALA A 155 16.70 3.85 2.85
CA ALA A 155 16.29 4.96 3.71
C ALA A 155 16.42 4.63 5.20
N LEU A 156 16.01 3.43 5.61
CA LEU A 156 16.16 2.97 7.00
C LEU A 156 17.63 2.79 7.39
N ALA A 157 18.47 2.28 6.49
CA ALA A 157 19.91 2.14 6.73
C ALA A 157 20.61 3.50 6.92
N GLU A 158 20.14 4.54 6.24
CA GLU A 158 20.61 5.93 6.39
C GLU A 158 19.99 6.65 7.59
N GLY A 159 19.14 5.98 8.37
CA GLY A 159 18.49 6.58 9.55
C GLY A 159 17.44 7.63 9.18
N ALA A 160 16.81 7.50 8.00
CA ALA A 160 15.75 8.41 7.58
C ALA A 160 14.63 8.51 8.64
N PRO A 161 14.03 9.70 8.86
CA PRO A 161 13.01 9.92 9.88
C PRO A 161 11.64 9.36 9.44
N ILE A 162 11.58 8.03 9.34
CA ILE A 162 10.42 7.26 8.93
C ILE A 162 9.87 6.49 10.13
N ALA A 163 8.55 6.53 10.30
CA ALA A 163 7.79 5.61 11.12
C ALA A 163 6.88 4.75 10.22
N LEU A 164 6.71 3.47 10.56
CA LEU A 164 5.85 2.54 9.83
C LEU A 164 4.61 2.22 10.68
N TRP A 165 3.44 2.65 10.23
CA TRP A 165 2.17 2.24 10.83
C TRP A 165 1.76 0.85 10.28
N PRO A 166 1.23 -0.06 11.11
CA PRO A 166 0.95 0.07 12.55
C PRO A 166 2.10 -0.38 13.48
N PHE A 167 3.28 -0.68 12.93
CA PHE A 167 4.40 -1.31 13.65
C PHE A 167 4.99 -0.43 14.75
N ASP A 168 5.13 0.87 14.49
CA ASP A 168 5.74 1.82 15.41
C ASP A 168 4.72 2.45 16.38
N GLY A 169 3.42 2.18 16.22
CA GLY A 169 2.35 2.69 17.07
C GLY A 169 1.15 3.28 16.34
N PRO A 170 0.22 3.92 17.06
CA PRO A 170 -0.99 4.55 16.50
C PRO A 170 -0.65 5.71 15.56
N LEU A 171 -1.42 5.90 14.48
CA LEU A 171 -1.08 6.83 13.39
C LEU A 171 -0.87 8.26 13.89
N HIS A 172 -1.83 8.81 14.65
CA HIS A 172 -1.76 10.19 15.13
C HIS A 172 -0.62 10.43 16.12
N ALA A 173 -0.24 9.42 16.92
CA ALA A 173 0.90 9.51 17.84
C ALA A 173 2.25 9.52 17.08
N LEU A 174 2.27 8.95 15.87
CA LEU A 174 3.43 8.94 14.99
C LEU A 174 3.55 10.20 14.13
N LEU A 175 2.56 11.09 14.07
CA LEU A 175 2.70 12.33 13.29
C LEU A 175 3.48 13.38 14.08
N ALA A 176 4.64 13.79 13.57
CA ALA A 176 5.46 14.84 14.15
C ALA A 176 6.21 15.63 13.06
N PRO A 177 6.53 16.91 13.30
CA PRO A 177 7.33 17.72 12.37
C PRO A 177 8.63 17.03 11.96
N GLY A 178 8.97 17.09 10.66
CA GLY A 178 10.18 16.48 10.11
C GLY A 178 10.19 14.95 10.07
N ARG A 179 9.05 14.29 10.33
CA ARG A 179 8.90 12.83 10.24
C ARG A 179 7.83 12.44 9.21
N ALA A 180 8.09 11.37 8.47
CA ALA A 180 7.11 10.73 7.61
C ALA A 180 6.58 9.45 8.26
N VAL A 181 5.25 9.33 8.34
CA VAL A 181 4.57 8.10 8.76
C VAL A 181 4.06 7.39 7.52
N LEU A 182 4.59 6.21 7.25
CA LEU A 182 4.21 5.39 6.11
C LEU A 182 3.15 4.39 6.55
N ALA A 183 2.09 4.28 5.76
CA ALA A 183 1.02 3.33 5.98
C ALA A 183 0.65 2.64 4.66
N GLU A 184 0.23 1.38 4.74
CA GLU A 184 -0.33 0.70 3.59
C GLU A 184 -1.73 1.24 3.30
N VAL A 185 -2.00 1.56 2.03
CA VAL A 185 -3.29 2.03 1.55
C VAL A 185 -3.65 1.25 0.31
N TYR A 186 -4.84 0.65 0.27
CA TYR A 186 -5.26 -0.19 -0.84
C TYR A 186 -6.38 0.50 -1.65
N PRO A 187 -6.19 0.86 -2.94
CA PRO A 187 -7.18 1.61 -3.70
C PRO A 187 -8.57 0.96 -3.79
N ALA A 188 -8.65 -0.37 -3.83
CA ALA A 188 -9.92 -1.08 -3.83
C ALA A 188 -10.69 -0.94 -2.49
N GLU A 189 -9.96 -0.83 -1.39
CA GLU A 189 -10.48 -0.52 -0.05
C GLU A 189 -10.85 0.96 0.04
N ALA A 190 -9.97 1.87 -0.42
CA ALA A 190 -10.21 3.30 -0.45
C ALA A 190 -11.50 3.68 -1.21
N LEU A 191 -11.75 3.05 -2.36
CA LEU A 191 -12.99 3.22 -3.13
C LEU A 191 -14.24 2.97 -2.27
N ARG A 192 -14.21 1.94 -1.41
CA ARG A 192 -15.32 1.57 -0.50
C ARG A 192 -15.43 2.53 0.67
N GLN A 193 -14.32 2.84 1.32
CA GLN A 193 -14.26 3.80 2.43
C GLN A 193 -14.84 5.15 2.03
N LEU A 194 -14.62 5.57 0.77
CA LEU A 194 -15.13 6.83 0.23
C LEU A 194 -16.60 6.76 -0.24
N GLY A 195 -17.23 5.57 -0.17
CA GLY A 195 -18.59 5.33 -0.66
C GLY A 195 -18.71 5.43 -2.18
N LEU A 196 -17.62 5.20 -2.92
CA LEU A 196 -17.58 5.30 -4.37
C LEU A 196 -17.87 3.94 -5.00
N VAL A 197 -18.64 3.95 -6.08
CA VAL A 197 -18.97 2.74 -6.85
C VAL A 197 -18.54 2.97 -8.29
N MET A 198 -17.71 2.07 -8.79
CA MET A 198 -17.25 2.09 -10.18
C MET A 198 -17.84 0.90 -10.92
N ARG A 199 -18.53 1.18 -12.02
CA ARG A 199 -19.08 0.16 -12.91
C ARG A 199 -18.15 -0.02 -14.10
N GLY A 200 -17.66 -1.24 -14.31
CA GLY A 200 -16.68 -1.54 -15.35
C GLY A 200 -15.24 -1.52 -14.86
N SER A 201 -14.30 -1.64 -15.79
CA SER A 201 -12.86 -1.73 -15.49
C SER A 201 -12.24 -0.36 -15.27
N LYS A 202 -11.42 -0.19 -14.22
CA LYS A 202 -10.62 1.04 -14.02
C LYS A 202 -9.60 1.29 -15.13
N ARG A 203 -9.25 0.27 -15.92
CA ARG A 203 -8.39 0.44 -17.11
C ARG A 203 -9.08 1.25 -18.19
N ALA A 204 -10.41 1.15 -18.29
CA ALA A 204 -11.17 1.91 -19.26
C ALA A 204 -11.36 3.35 -18.77
N GLU A 205 -11.25 4.30 -19.70
CA GLU A 205 -11.42 5.72 -19.40
C GLU A 205 -12.85 6.06 -18.99
N ALA A 206 -13.86 5.52 -19.68
CA ALA A 206 -15.26 5.86 -19.45
C ALA A 206 -15.73 5.59 -18.00
N PRO A 207 -15.44 4.42 -17.37
CA PRO A 207 -15.70 4.22 -15.94
C PRO A 207 -15.01 5.23 -15.02
N ARG A 208 -13.76 5.64 -15.34
CA ARG A 208 -13.03 6.64 -14.56
C ARG A 208 -13.66 8.03 -14.70
N ARG A 209 -14.06 8.42 -15.91
CA ARG A 209 -14.77 9.68 -16.19
C ARG A 209 -16.11 9.75 -15.45
N ALA A 210 -16.83 8.63 -15.36
CA ALA A 210 -18.08 8.55 -14.61
C ALA A 210 -17.91 8.74 -13.08
N LEU A 211 -16.69 8.61 -12.54
CA LEU A 211 -16.39 8.89 -11.14
C LEU A 211 -16.18 10.39 -10.84
N ALA A 212 -16.12 11.27 -11.85
CA ALA A 212 -15.78 12.68 -11.64
C ALA A 212 -16.69 13.37 -10.62
N GLU A 213 -18.01 13.28 -10.78
CA GLU A 213 -18.98 13.90 -9.86
C GLU A 213 -19.00 13.22 -8.47
N PRO A 214 -19.10 11.87 -8.36
CA PRO A 214 -18.99 11.20 -7.05
C PRO A 214 -17.70 11.52 -6.30
N LEU A 215 -16.58 11.61 -7.01
CA LEU A 215 -15.27 11.93 -6.43
C LEU A 215 -15.23 13.38 -5.95
N ALA A 216 -15.75 14.34 -6.73
CA ALA A 216 -15.87 15.73 -6.30
C ALA A 216 -16.75 15.86 -5.05
N ALA A 217 -17.86 15.12 -4.98
CA ALA A 217 -18.71 15.07 -3.78
C ALA A 217 -17.98 14.45 -2.58
N ALA A 218 -17.16 13.42 -2.78
CA ALA A 218 -16.34 12.84 -1.72
C ALA A 218 -15.28 13.84 -1.20
N MET A 219 -14.60 14.55 -2.10
CA MET A 219 -13.67 15.62 -1.74
C MET A 219 -14.35 16.72 -0.93
N ALA A 220 -15.53 17.19 -1.37
CA ALA A 220 -16.30 18.20 -0.65
C ALA A 220 -16.72 17.72 0.76
N ARG A 221 -17.20 16.48 0.88
CA ARG A 221 -17.50 15.89 2.20
C ARG A 221 -16.29 15.90 3.11
N LEU A 222 -15.10 15.59 2.58
CA LEU A 222 -13.84 15.56 3.31
C LEU A 222 -13.21 16.94 3.56
N GLY A 223 -13.78 18.03 3.03
CA GLY A 223 -13.17 19.36 3.13
C GLY A 223 -11.88 19.49 2.30
N VAL A 224 -11.81 18.76 1.18
CA VAL A 224 -10.69 18.77 0.23
C VAL A 224 -11.07 19.59 -1.00
N THR A 225 -10.27 20.61 -1.30
CA THR A 225 -10.39 21.41 -2.50
C THR A 225 -9.37 20.92 -3.54
N PRO A 226 -9.81 20.41 -4.70
CA PRO A 226 -8.89 20.06 -5.78
C PRO A 226 -8.28 21.32 -6.41
N SER A 227 -7.00 21.26 -6.80
CA SER A 227 -6.43 22.27 -7.68
C SER A 227 -7.11 22.25 -9.06
N PRO A 228 -7.02 23.33 -9.87
CA PRO A 228 -7.62 23.36 -11.19
C PRO A 228 -7.17 22.20 -12.09
N ALA A 229 -5.90 21.80 -11.97
CA ALA A 229 -5.32 20.67 -12.70
C ALA A 229 -5.95 19.33 -12.27
N LEU A 230 -6.14 19.11 -10.96
CA LEU A 230 -6.79 17.90 -10.46
C LEU A 230 -8.25 17.84 -10.90
N ALA A 231 -8.98 18.97 -10.79
CA ALA A 231 -10.37 19.05 -11.22
C ALA A 231 -10.55 18.76 -12.72
N ALA A 232 -9.66 19.26 -13.58
CA ALA A 232 -9.64 18.92 -15.00
C ALA A 232 -9.35 17.43 -15.23
N MET A 233 -8.31 16.91 -14.57
CA MET A 233 -7.95 15.50 -14.67
C MET A 233 -9.09 14.56 -14.27
N MET A 234 -9.85 14.89 -13.22
CA MET A 234 -11.03 14.12 -12.80
C MET A 234 -12.11 14.10 -13.90
N ARG A 235 -12.42 15.26 -14.51
CA ARG A 235 -13.40 15.36 -15.61
C ARG A 235 -12.97 14.60 -16.86
N ASP A 236 -11.67 14.47 -17.09
CA ASP A 236 -11.10 13.71 -18.19
C ASP A 236 -10.82 12.25 -17.86
N GLY A 237 -11.34 11.76 -16.72
CA GLY A 237 -11.21 10.36 -16.32
C GLY A 237 -9.77 9.94 -16.07
N PHE A 238 -8.89 10.87 -15.67
CA PHE A 238 -7.46 10.66 -15.43
C PHE A 238 -6.64 10.33 -16.69
N GLY A 239 -7.14 10.68 -17.87
CA GLY A 239 -6.45 10.53 -19.15
C GLY A 239 -6.60 9.14 -19.79
N ALA A 240 -6.41 9.08 -21.10
CA ALA A 240 -6.67 7.88 -21.91
C ALA A 240 -5.53 6.84 -21.90
N ASP A 241 -4.35 7.21 -21.41
CA ASP A 241 -3.18 6.33 -21.38
C ASP A 241 -3.25 5.24 -20.29
N ALA A 242 -2.30 4.32 -20.35
CA ALA A 242 -2.23 3.16 -19.45
C ALA A 242 -2.00 3.53 -17.97
N ALA A 243 -1.46 4.71 -17.67
CA ALA A 243 -1.18 5.17 -16.30
C ALA A 243 -2.38 5.89 -15.67
N GLY A 244 -3.48 6.06 -16.41
CA GLY A 244 -4.65 6.74 -15.88
C GLY A 244 -5.36 5.99 -14.73
N GLU A 245 -5.24 4.65 -14.69
CA GLU A 245 -5.64 3.83 -13.54
C GLU A 245 -4.82 4.18 -12.29
N ASP A 246 -3.49 4.24 -12.43
CA ASP A 246 -2.58 4.54 -11.31
C ASP A 246 -2.78 5.97 -10.75
N ARG A 247 -3.14 6.93 -11.61
CA ARG A 247 -3.49 8.30 -11.19
C ARG A 247 -4.76 8.33 -10.36
N LEU A 248 -5.80 7.59 -10.77
CA LEU A 248 -7.03 7.46 -10.00
C LEU A 248 -6.72 6.81 -8.64
N ASP A 249 -5.99 5.70 -8.64
CA ASP A 249 -5.61 4.97 -7.43
C ASP A 249 -4.83 5.86 -6.44
N CYS A 250 -3.94 6.72 -6.93
CA CYS A 250 -3.25 7.73 -6.11
C CYS A 250 -4.23 8.69 -5.41
N VAL A 251 -5.26 9.18 -6.11
CA VAL A 251 -6.23 10.12 -5.53
C VAL A 251 -7.14 9.41 -4.54
N LEU A 252 -7.60 8.19 -4.86
CA LEU A 252 -8.40 7.37 -3.94
C LEU A 252 -7.62 7.14 -2.63
N GLY A 253 -6.36 6.72 -2.74
CA GLY A 253 -5.51 6.50 -1.57
C GLY A 253 -5.31 7.76 -0.73
N LEU A 254 -5.05 8.91 -1.37
CA LEU A 254 -4.91 10.21 -0.69
C LEU A 254 -6.18 10.58 0.08
N LEU A 255 -7.36 10.45 -0.53
CA LEU A 255 -8.63 10.81 0.11
C LEU A 255 -8.99 9.87 1.26
N ALA A 256 -8.71 8.57 1.12
CA ALA A 256 -8.89 7.60 2.19
C ALA A 256 -8.00 7.92 3.40
N MET A 257 -6.74 8.29 3.18
CA MET A 257 -5.87 8.76 4.25
C MET A 257 -6.39 10.02 4.93
N ILE A 258 -6.84 11.02 4.17
CA ILE A 258 -7.42 12.25 4.73
C ILE A 258 -8.64 11.92 5.60
N ALA A 259 -9.50 11.00 5.15
CA ALA A 259 -10.65 10.54 5.93
C ALA A 259 -10.21 9.97 7.29
N VAL A 260 -9.11 9.23 7.34
CA VAL A 260 -8.56 8.70 8.59
C VAL A 260 -7.91 9.78 9.46
N LEU A 261 -7.10 10.65 8.87
CA LEU A 261 -6.43 11.75 9.58
C LEU A 261 -7.44 12.70 10.26
N ASP A 262 -8.55 13.00 9.57
CA ASP A 262 -9.63 13.86 10.09
C ASP A 262 -10.66 13.09 10.94
N GLY A 263 -10.41 11.80 11.25
CA GLY A 263 -11.25 10.99 12.13
C GLY A 263 -12.62 10.58 11.56
N ARG A 264 -12.80 10.68 10.24
CA ARG A 264 -14.03 10.24 9.54
C ARG A 264 -14.04 8.76 9.22
N GLN A 265 -12.87 8.15 9.17
CA GLN A 265 -12.66 6.71 9.06
C GLN A 265 -11.70 6.30 10.19
N PRO A 266 -11.96 5.22 10.93
CA PRO A 266 -11.04 4.78 11.98
C PRO A 266 -9.72 4.25 11.39
N ASP A 267 -8.59 4.52 12.05
CA ASP A 267 -7.31 3.82 11.84
C ASP A 267 -7.25 2.49 12.60
N HIS A 268 -8.39 1.82 12.73
CA HIS A 268 -8.53 0.62 13.57
C HIS A 268 -7.55 -0.47 13.15
N VAL A 269 -6.76 -0.92 14.12
CA VAL A 269 -5.92 -2.12 14.02
C VAL A 269 -6.56 -3.18 14.89
N PRO A 270 -6.92 -4.37 14.35
CA PRO A 270 -7.48 -5.45 15.16
C PRO A 270 -6.56 -5.80 16.32
N ASP A 271 -7.14 -6.24 17.44
CA ASP A 271 -6.37 -6.57 18.64
C ASP A 271 -5.70 -7.94 18.53
N ASP A 272 -4.73 -8.03 17.62
CA ASP A 272 -3.85 -9.17 17.43
C ASP A 272 -2.39 -8.69 17.41
N PRO A 273 -1.56 -9.11 18.39
CA PRO A 273 -0.15 -8.73 18.44
C PRO A 273 0.65 -9.05 17.17
N TRP A 274 0.26 -10.06 16.39
CA TRP A 274 0.93 -10.40 15.13
C TRP A 274 0.73 -9.33 14.06
N ILE A 275 -0.40 -8.60 14.08
CA ILE A 275 -0.62 -7.49 13.15
C ILE A 275 0.37 -6.37 13.43
N ARG A 276 0.51 -5.98 14.70
CA ARG A 276 1.42 -4.90 15.12
C ARG A 276 2.89 -5.30 15.02
N ARG A 277 3.21 -6.60 15.10
CA ARG A 277 4.60 -7.07 14.99
C ARG A 277 5.03 -7.42 13.57
N TRP A 278 4.18 -8.05 12.75
CA TRP A 278 4.62 -8.73 11.53
C TRP A 278 3.73 -8.50 10.31
N GLU A 279 2.42 -8.64 10.45
CA GLU A 279 1.53 -8.64 9.28
C GLU A 279 1.22 -7.22 8.79
N GLY A 280 1.10 -6.24 9.68
CA GLY A 280 0.59 -4.92 9.31
C GLY A 280 -0.90 -4.96 8.95
N TRP A 281 -1.43 -3.80 8.56
CA TRP A 281 -2.84 -3.62 8.24
C TRP A 281 -3.01 -2.60 7.11
N VAL A 282 -4.17 -2.61 6.45
CA VAL A 282 -4.53 -1.58 5.46
C VAL A 282 -5.18 -0.42 6.19
N LEU A 283 -4.67 0.80 6.00
CA LEU A 283 -5.18 1.97 6.69
C LEU A 283 -6.66 2.22 6.33
N GLY A 284 -7.48 2.40 7.38
CA GLY A 284 -8.91 2.60 7.24
C GLY A 284 -9.72 1.32 7.01
N GLN A 285 -9.10 0.14 6.86
CA GLN A 285 -9.86 -1.10 6.71
C GLN A 285 -10.58 -1.46 8.03
N ALA A 286 -11.92 -1.38 8.01
CA ALA A 286 -12.77 -1.76 9.13
C ALA A 286 -13.43 -3.14 8.95
N GLU A 287 -13.63 -3.57 7.70
CA GLU A 287 -14.22 -4.87 7.41
C GLU A 287 -13.25 -6.00 7.72
N MET A 288 -13.68 -6.91 8.58
CA MET A 288 -12.86 -8.04 8.98
C MET A 288 -12.79 -9.10 7.88
N PRO A 289 -11.61 -9.68 7.63
CA PRO A 289 -11.48 -10.77 6.67
C PRO A 289 -12.19 -12.04 7.14
N ARG A 290 -12.74 -12.79 6.17
CA ARG A 290 -13.42 -14.08 6.38
C ARG A 290 -12.44 -15.25 6.40
#